data_AF-A0A1I2XHR8-F1
#
_entry.id   AF-A0A1I2XHR8-F1
#
_cell.length_a   1.000
_cell.length_b   1.000
_cell.length_c   1.000
_cell.angle_alpha   90.00
_cell.angle_beta   90.00
_cell.angle_gamma   90.00
#
_symmetry.space_group_name_H-M   'P 1'
#
loop_
_entity.id
_entity.type
_entity.pdbx_description
1 polymer ?
#
loop_
_entity_poly.entity_id
_entity_poly.type
_entity_poly.pdbx_seq_one_letter_code
_entity_poly.pdbx_strand_id
1 'polypeptide(L)' 'MLGLHKIVSKNHYRYTWMSPGMAAFGIPLGVVFGTSLGNMAFLAIGLPIGMAIGISVGSAMDKKASEEGRQINLEITY' A
#
# COMPACT_ATOMS: atom_id res chain seq x y z
N MET A 1 15.32 -14.68 23.78
CA MET A 1 15.77 -13.58 22.91
C MET A 1 14.51 -12.81 22.46
N LEU A 2 14.03 -11.87 23.27
CA LEU A 2 12.84 -11.06 22.96
C LEU A 2 13.28 -9.87 22.10
N GLY A 3 13.42 -10.09 20.79
CA GLY A 3 13.45 -8.97 19.86
C GLY A 3 12.09 -8.27 19.92
N LEU A 4 12.07 -6.94 19.96
CA LEU A 4 10.86 -6.10 19.91
C LEU A 4 10.04 -6.41 18.63
N HIS A 5 9.26 -7.49 18.65
CA HIS A 5 8.39 -7.88 17.56
C HIS A 5 7.14 -7.00 17.64
N LYS A 6 7.02 -6.03 16.71
CA LYS A 6 5.84 -5.17 16.61
C LYS A 6 4.62 -6.04 16.26
N ILE A 7 3.71 -6.18 17.22
CA ILE A 7 2.40 -6.83 17.04
C ILE A 7 1.51 -5.91 16.20
N VAL A 8 0.78 -6.48 15.25
CA VAL A 8 -0.08 -5.74 14.32
C VAL A 8 -1.47 -6.36 14.21
N SER A 9 -2.49 -5.54 13.95
CA SER A 9 -3.84 -5.99 13.61
C SER A 9 -3.89 -6.61 12.22
N LYS A 10 -4.97 -7.33 11.90
CA LYS A 10 -5.32 -7.71 10.53
C LYS A 10 -5.38 -6.48 9.63
N ASN A 11 -4.89 -6.63 8.41
CA ASN A 11 -4.87 -5.62 7.35
C ASN A 11 -4.12 -4.31 7.70
N HIS A 12 -3.33 -4.28 8.78
CA HIS A 12 -2.64 -3.07 9.22
C HIS A 12 -1.74 -2.50 8.12
N TYR A 13 -0.92 -3.35 7.50
CA TYR A 13 0.03 -2.91 6.50
C TYR A 13 -0.65 -2.62 5.16
N ARG A 14 -1.68 -3.36 4.78
CA ARG A 14 -2.52 -3.07 3.60
C ARG A 14 -3.06 -1.64 3.63
N TYR A 15 -3.65 -1.21 4.75
CA TYR A 15 -4.14 0.17 4.87
C TYR A 15 -3.02 1.19 4.95
N THR A 16 -1.94 0.88 5.69
CA THR A 16 -0.78 1.77 5.83
C THR A 16 -0.08 2.03 4.49
N TRP A 17 0.00 1.02 3.61
CA TRP A 17 0.66 1.13 2.31
C TRP A 17 -0.22 1.70 1.20
N MET A 18 -1.52 1.84 1.43
CA MET A 18 -2.43 2.40 0.43
C MET A 18 -2.06 3.85 0.09
N SER A 19 -1.84 4.69 1.13
CA SER A 19 -1.47 6.10 0.95
C SER A 19 -0.10 6.29 0.28
N PRO A 20 1.00 5.64 0.75
CA PRO A 20 2.28 5.64 0.06
C PRO A 20 2.21 5.06 -1.36
N GLY A 21 1.39 4.02 -1.58
CA GLY A 21 1.15 3.45 -2.91
C GLY A 21 0.68 4.52 -3.90
N MET A 22 -0.33 5.28 -3.52
CA MET A 22 -0.86 6.37 -4.35
C MET A 22 0.11 7.55 -4.46
N ALA A 23 0.74 7.97 -3.36
CA ALA A 23 1.59 9.16 -3.35
C ALA A 23 2.96 8.95 -4.02
N ALA A 24 3.62 7.81 -3.75
CA ALA A 24 4.97 7.53 -4.22
C ALA A 24 5.00 6.86 -5.59
N PHE A 25 3.96 6.12 -5.97
CA PHE A 25 3.88 5.47 -7.27
C PHE A 25 2.77 6.06 -8.14
N GLY A 26 1.57 6.19 -7.59
CA GLY A 26 0.40 6.60 -8.38
C GLY A 26 0.53 7.99 -8.99
N ILE A 27 0.77 9.02 -8.17
CA ILE A 27 0.90 10.41 -8.65
C ILE A 27 2.07 10.54 -9.65
N PRO A 28 3.30 10.07 -9.36
CA PRO A 28 4.40 10.16 -10.31
C PRO A 28 4.11 9.46 -11.64
N LEU A 29 3.55 8.24 -11.62
CA LEU A 29 3.17 7.52 -12.84
C LEU A 29 2.10 8.27 -13.63
N GLY A 30 1.10 8.82 -12.95
CA GLY A 30 0.07 9.65 -13.56
C GLY A 30 0.66 10.89 -14.25
N VAL A 31 1.63 11.55 -13.62
CA VAL A 31 2.35 12.70 -14.22
C VAL A 31 3.16 12.26 -15.44
N VAL A 32 3.87 11.13 -15.39
CA VAL A 32 4.61 10.60 -16.54
C VAL A 32 3.67 10.31 -17.71
N PHE A 33 2.53 9.67 -17.47
CA PHE A 33 1.54 9.43 -18.54
C PHE A 33 0.92 10.73 -19.05
N GLY A 34 0.55 11.65 -18.15
CA GLY A 34 -0.04 12.92 -18.52
C GLY A 34 0.87 13.80 -19.38
N THR A 35 2.16 13.85 -19.03
CA THR A 35 3.18 14.60 -19.80
C THR A 35 3.52 13.91 -21.12
N SER A 36 3.69 12.58 -21.10
CA SER A 36 4.10 11.80 -22.29
C SER A 36 3.01 11.73 -23.36
N LEU A 37 1.73 11.75 -22.94
CA LEU A 37 0.57 11.70 -23.84
C LEU A 37 -0.01 13.10 -24.13
N GLY A 38 0.58 14.16 -23.58
CA GLY A 38 0.12 15.54 -23.76
C GLY A 38 -1.27 15.83 -23.19
N ASN A 39 -1.76 15.01 -22.25
CA ASN A 39 -3.09 15.13 -21.67
C ASN A 39 -3.08 14.76 -20.19
N MET A 40 -3.21 15.77 -19.31
CA MET A 40 -3.20 15.58 -17.86
C MET A 40 -4.41 14.82 -17.31
N ALA A 41 -5.45 14.53 -18.11
CA ALA A 41 -6.49 13.58 -17.70
C ALA A 41 -5.92 12.20 -17.38
N PHE A 42 -4.79 11.82 -17.99
CA PHE A 42 -4.10 10.56 -17.69
C PHE A 42 -3.45 10.51 -16.30
N LEU A 43 -3.37 11.63 -15.57
CA LEU A 43 -2.97 11.64 -14.16
C LEU A 43 -3.86 10.70 -13.34
N ALA A 44 -5.16 10.65 -13.64
CA ALA A 44 -6.12 9.82 -12.95
C ALA A 44 -5.83 8.31 -13.07
N ILE A 45 -5.14 7.86 -14.12
CA ILE A 45 -4.73 6.45 -14.29
C ILE A 45 -3.62 6.07 -13.30
N GLY A 46 -2.80 7.04 -12.89
CA GLY A 46 -1.78 6.82 -11.88
C GLY A 46 -2.35 6.34 -10.55
N LEU A 47 -3.46 6.91 -10.09
CA LEU A 47 -4.09 6.59 -8.80
C LEU A 47 -4.46 5.10 -8.63
N PRO A 48 -5.22 4.44 -9.54
CA PRO A 48 -5.52 3.02 -9.42
C PRO A 48 -4.27 2.14 -9.51
N ILE A 49 -3.25 2.53 -10.30
CA ILE A 49 -1.97 1.81 -10.34
C ILE A 49 -1.25 1.90 -8.98
N GLY A 50 -1.13 3.11 -8.43
CA GLY A 50 -0.53 3.32 -7.12
C GLY A 50 -1.27 2.61 -5.99
N MET A 51 -2.60 2.61 -6.03
CA MET A 51 -3.44 1.85 -5.10
C MET A 51 -3.20 0.35 -5.21
N ALA A 52 -3.14 -0.20 -6.43
CA ALA A 52 -2.86 -1.63 -6.64
C ALA A 52 -1.47 -2.02 -6.10
N ILE A 53 -0.44 -1.20 -6.34
CA ILE A 53 0.90 -1.40 -5.78
C ILE A 53 0.85 -1.36 -4.25
N GLY A 54 0.23 -0.33 -3.67
CA GLY A 54 0.12 -0.16 -2.22
C GLY A 54 -0.58 -1.34 -1.54
N ILE A 55 -1.71 -1.81 -2.09
CA ILE A 55 -2.42 -2.99 -1.60
C ILE A 55 -1.54 -4.24 -1.70
N SER A 56 -0.85 -4.44 -2.82
CA SER A 56 -0.01 -5.62 -3.05
C SER A 56 1.15 -5.69 -2.05
N VAL A 57 1.88 -4.58 -1.89
CA VAL A 57 2.99 -4.48 -0.93
C VAL A 57 2.49 -4.64 0.50
N GLY A 58 1.44 -3.92 0.88
CA GLY A 58 0.87 -3.99 2.22
C GLY A 58 0.36 -5.39 2.57
N SER A 59 -0.33 -6.06 1.64
CA SER A 59 -0.82 -7.43 1.83
C SER A 59 0.31 -8.44 1.96
N ALA A 60 1.41 -8.28 1.23
CA ALA A 60 2.59 -9.12 1.38
C ALA A 60 3.23 -8.98 2.78
N MET A 61 3.23 -7.76 3.33
CA MET A 61 3.73 -7.54 4.69
C MET A 61 2.78 -8.04 5.78
N ASP A 62 1.46 -7.93 5.57
CA ASP A 62 0.47 -8.55 6.46
C ASP A 62 0.62 -10.09 6.47
N LYS A 63 0.83 -10.70 5.31
CA LYS A 63 1.10 -12.14 5.19
C LYS A 63 2.36 -12.53 5.98
N LYS A 64 3.46 -11.77 5.80
CA LYS A 64 4.69 -11.98 6.56
C LYS A 64 4.50 -11.85 8.08
N ALA A 65 3.74 -10.84 8.52
CA ALA A 65 3.43 -10.68 9.94
C ALA A 65 2.58 -11.83 10.51
N SER A 66 1.67 -12.39 9.71
CA SER A 66 0.92 -13.59 10.07
C SER A 66 1.82 -14.82 10.21
N GLU A 67 2.72 -15.05 9.24
CA GLU A 67 3.66 -16.19 9.25
C GLU A 67 4.64 -16.11 10.43
N GLU A 68 5.04 -14.90 10.84
CA GLU A 68 5.89 -14.64 11.99
C GLU A 68 5.14 -14.68 13.34
N GLY A 69 3.83 -14.96 13.36
CA GLY A 69 3.02 -14.98 14.58
C GLY A 69 2.85 -13.60 15.24
N ARG A 70 3.10 -12.52 14.50
CA ARG A 70 2.96 -11.13 14.97
C ARG A 70 1.58 -10.52 14.72
N GLN A 71 0.71 -11.21 13.99
CA GLN A 71 -0.62 -10.72 13.66
C GLN A 71 -1.65 -11.24 14.66
N ILE A 72 -2.35 -10.33 15.32
CA ILE A 72 -3.46 -10.66 16.23
C ILE A 72 -4.79 -10.71 15.46
N ASN A 73 -5.73 -11.52 15.97
CA ASN A 73 -7.07 -11.64 15.42
C ASN A 73 -7.97 -10.44 15.79
N LEU A 74 -7.53 -9.24 15.42
CA LEU A 74 -8.24 -7.98 15.56
C LEU A 74 -8.20 -7.29 14.21
N GLU A 75 -9.34 -6.83 13.72
CA GLU A 75 -9.45 -6.03 12.50
C GLU A 75 -9.93 -4.64 12.89
N ILE A 76 -9.20 -3.61 12.44
CA ILE A 76 -9.57 -2.22 12.69
C ILE A 76 -10.33 -1.71 11.47
N THR A 77 -11.60 -1.42 11.66
CA THR A 77 -12.48 -0.80 10.65
C THR A 77 -12.72 0.65 11.06
N TYR A 78 -12.58 1.58 10.12
CA TYR A 78 -12.85 3.01 10.31
C TYR A 78 -14.07 3.44 9.50
#